data_AF-A0A418GR33-F1
#
_entry.id   AF-A0A418GR33-F1
#
_cell.length_a   1.000
_cell.length_b   1.000
_cell.length_c   1.000
_cell.angle_alpha   90.00
_cell.angle_beta   90.00
_cell.angle_gamma   90.00
#
_symmetry.space_group_name_H-M   'P 1'
#
loop_
_entity.id
_entity.type
_entity.pdbx_description
1 polymer ?
#
loop_
_entity_poly.entity_id
_entity_poly.type
_entity_poly.pdbx_seq_one_letter_code
_entity_poly.pdbx_strand_id
1 'polypeptide(L)'
;QPELATKLSERNMEVREVVQRCEVVELLPLDNNLEEFLTFKLQRAGKQLTDIMDASAVDAIRARLSNPGSHRKNMVSLLYPLAVSNLVIAAMNLAAEIGVPQVNADVVK
;
A
#
# COMPACT_ATOMS: atom_id res chain seq x y z
N GLN A 1 -2.31 0.34 -9.42
CA GLN A 1 -3.20 -0.76 -9.86
C GLN A 1 -3.43 -0.61 -11.37
N PRO A 2 -2.52 -1.14 -12.21
CA PRO A 2 -2.58 -1.00 -13.67
C PRO A 2 -3.75 -1.78 -14.32
N GLU A 3 -4.34 -2.72 -13.59
CA GLU A 3 -5.40 -3.61 -14.07
C GLU A 3 -6.68 -2.84 -14.42
N LEU A 4 -6.98 -1.78 -13.67
CA LEU A 4 -8.18 -0.95 -13.93
C LEU A 4 -8.02 -0.14 -15.22
N ALA A 5 -6.84 0.40 -15.48
CA ALA A 5 -6.54 1.12 -16.72
C ALA A 5 -6.69 0.22 -17.96
N THR A 6 -6.35 -1.06 -17.83
CA THR A 6 -6.55 -2.04 -18.91
C THR A 6 -8.04 -2.30 -19.16
N LYS A 7 -8.83 -2.46 -18.09
CA LYS A 7 -10.28 -2.71 -18.18
C LYS A 7 -11.06 -1.50 -18.72
N LEU A 8 -10.65 -0.29 -18.33
CA LEU A 8 -11.25 0.97 -18.76
C LEU A 8 -10.56 1.55 -20.01
N SER A 9 -10.10 0.70 -20.93
CA SER A 9 -9.51 1.18 -22.18
C SER A 9 -10.59 1.62 -23.17
N GLU A 10 -10.40 2.77 -23.83
CA GLU A 10 -11.26 3.21 -24.93
C GLU A 10 -11.25 2.22 -26.12
N ARG A 11 -10.24 1.36 -26.20
CA ARG A 11 -10.17 0.29 -27.20
C ARG A 11 -11.19 -0.81 -26.93
N ASN A 12 -11.69 -0.93 -25.70
CA ASN A 12 -12.76 -1.86 -25.35
C ASN A 12 -14.11 -1.28 -25.79
N MET A 13 -14.66 -1.81 -26.89
CA MET A 13 -15.95 -1.40 -27.47
C MET A 13 -17.09 -1.39 -26.45
N GLU A 14 -17.11 -2.32 -25.50
CA GLU A 14 -18.23 -2.49 -24.55
C GLU A 14 -18.34 -1.35 -23.54
N VAL A 15 -17.23 -0.67 -23.24
CA VAL A 15 -17.18 0.40 -22.23
C VAL A 15 -16.73 1.75 -22.79
N ARG A 16 -16.44 1.84 -24.09
CA ARG A 16 -15.83 3.03 -24.71
C ARG A 16 -16.59 4.32 -24.43
N GLU A 17 -17.91 4.33 -24.64
CA GLU A 17 -18.74 5.51 -24.44
C GLU A 17 -18.70 6.04 -23.00
N VAL A 18 -18.54 5.14 -22.02
CA VAL A 18 -18.41 5.50 -20.61
C VAL A 18 -17.01 6.03 -20.33
N VAL A 19 -15.97 5.32 -20.81
CA VAL A 19 -14.57 5.71 -20.61
C VAL A 19 -14.29 7.08 -21.19
N GLN A 20 -14.80 7.40 -22.39
CA GLN A 20 -14.61 8.70 -23.03
C GLN A 20 -15.24 9.87 -22.26
N ARG A 21 -16.14 9.59 -21.31
CA ARG A 21 -16.80 10.57 -20.45
C ARG A 21 -16.20 10.62 -19.05
N CYS A 22 -15.20 9.80 -18.77
CA CYS A 22 -14.53 9.73 -17.48
C CYS A 22 -13.12 10.32 -17.59
N GLU A 23 -12.72 11.07 -16.56
CA GLU A 23 -11.33 11.45 -16.39
C GLU A 23 -10.59 10.34 -15.64
N VAL A 24 -9.49 9.86 -16.22
CA VAL A 24 -8.64 8.83 -15.60
C VAL A 24 -7.50 9.53 -14.88
N VAL A 25 -7.50 9.43 -13.55
CA VAL A 25 -6.41 9.92 -12.71
C VAL A 25 -5.55 8.74 -12.27
N GLU A 26 -4.26 8.81 -12.57
CA GLU A 26 -3.28 7.86 -12.06
C GLU A 26 -2.84 8.27 -10.65
N LEU A 27 -3.08 7.39 -9.68
CA LEU A 27 -2.55 7.55 -8.33
C LEU A 27 -1.12 7.04 -8.30
N LEU A 28 -0.19 7.89 -7.87
CA LEU A 28 1.22 7.53 -7.67
C LEU A 28 1.42 6.78 -6.34
N PRO A 29 2.54 6.07 -6.17
CA PRO A 29 2.93 5.49 -4.88
C PRO A 29 2.99 6.55 -3.78
N LEU A 30 2.79 6.12 -2.53
CA LEU A 30 2.81 7.00 -1.36
C LEU A 30 4.22 7.53 -1.03
N ASP A 31 5.26 6.71 -1.29
CA ASP A 31 6.66 7.01 -1.00
C ASP A 31 6.88 7.65 0.39
N ASN A 32 7.09 8.98 0.45
CA ASN A 32 7.34 9.71 1.69
C ASN A 32 6.09 9.87 2.57
N ASN A 33 4.88 9.74 2.02
CA ASN A 33 3.61 9.89 2.72
C ASN A 33 3.09 8.59 3.36
N LEU A 34 3.92 7.55 3.45
CA LEU A 34 3.53 6.26 4.04
C LEU A 34 3.00 6.41 5.48
N GLU A 35 3.71 7.14 6.33
CA GLU A 35 3.36 7.28 7.74
C GLU A 35 2.08 8.09 7.96
N GLU A 36 1.92 9.17 7.19
CA GLU A 36 0.70 9.97 7.17
C GLU A 36 -0.50 9.14 6.72
N PHE A 37 -0.32 8.32 5.68
CA PHE A 37 -1.36 7.41 5.21
C PHE A 37 -1.77 6.39 6.29
N LEU A 38 -0.81 5.75 6.97
CA LEU A 38 -1.09 4.81 8.06
C LEU A 38 -1.81 5.49 9.23
N THR A 39 -1.35 6.67 9.61
CA THR A 39 -1.96 7.47 10.67
C THR A 39 -3.41 7.82 10.32
N PHE A 40 -3.66 8.33 9.11
CA PHE A 40 -5.00 8.62 8.61
C PHE A 40 -5.90 7.37 8.64
N LYS A 41 -5.38 6.21 8.25
CA LYS A 41 -6.14 4.96 8.24
C LYS A 41 -6.56 4.53 9.65
N LEU A 42 -5.66 4.63 10.62
CA LEU A 42 -5.86 4.22 12.02
C LEU A 42 -6.70 5.20 12.84
N GLN A 43 -6.63 6.50 12.53
CA GLN A 43 -7.48 7.51 13.16
C GLN A 43 -8.97 7.22 13.01
N ARG A 44 -9.37 6.57 11.90
CA ARG A 44 -10.77 6.14 11.67
C ARG A 44 -11.24 5.07 12.66
N ALA A 45 -10.31 4.37 13.30
CA ALA A 45 -10.57 3.44 14.39
C ALA A 45 -10.25 4.04 15.78
N GLY A 46 -9.95 5.35 15.86
CA GLY A 46 -9.59 6.02 17.10
C GLY A 46 -8.25 5.56 17.69
N LYS A 47 -7.33 5.04 16.87
CA LYS A 47 -6.01 4.54 17.29
C LYS A 47 -4.89 5.42 16.75
N GLN A 48 -3.81 5.54 17.54
CA GLN A 48 -2.57 6.17 17.10
C GLN A 48 -1.69 5.12 16.41
N LEU A 49 -0.80 5.56 15.51
CA LEU A 49 0.12 4.65 14.83
C LEU A 49 1.00 3.88 15.83
N THR A 50 1.50 4.59 16.85
CA THR A 50 2.31 4.05 17.94
C THR A 50 1.58 3.06 18.84
N ASP A 51 0.24 2.96 18.76
CA ASP A 51 -0.50 1.94 19.50
C ASP A 51 -0.43 0.57 18.80
N ILE A 52 -0.19 0.58 17.48
CA ILE A 52 -0.28 -0.60 16.59
C ILE A 52 1.09 -1.02 16.07
N MET A 53 1.97 -0.07 15.76
CA MET A 53 3.25 -0.30 15.09
C MET A 53 4.36 0.54 15.71
N ASP A 54 5.56 -0.01 15.81
CA ASP A 54 6.75 0.77 16.13
C ASP A 54 7.39 1.38 14.86
N ALA A 55 8.38 2.26 15.05
CA ALA A 55 9.08 2.90 13.93
C ALA A 55 9.76 1.88 12.99
N SER A 56 10.23 0.75 13.53
CA SER A 56 10.92 -0.29 12.76
C SER A 56 9.98 -0.97 11.76
N ALA A 57 8.68 -1.08 12.08
CA ALA A 57 7.69 -1.63 11.18
C ALA A 57 7.45 -0.75 9.95
N VAL A 58 7.42 0.57 10.11
CA VAL A 58 7.23 1.51 9.00
C VAL A 58 8.39 1.42 8.02
N ASP A 59 9.62 1.36 8.54
CA ASP A 59 10.81 1.17 7.72
C ASP A 59 10.85 -0.20 7.03
N ALA A 60 10.43 -1.27 7.72
CA ALA A 60 10.31 -2.59 7.14
C ALA A 60 9.27 -2.65 6.02
N ILE A 61 8.12 -1.98 6.17
CA ILE A 61 7.09 -1.87 5.12
C ILE A 61 7.68 -1.16 3.90
N ARG A 62 8.36 -0.03 4.12
CA ARG A 62 9.02 0.73 3.05
C ARG A 62 10.03 -0.14 2.31
N ALA A 63 10.93 -0.80 3.04
CA ALA A 63 11.93 -1.68 2.43
C ALA A 63 11.29 -2.83 1.62
N ARG A 64 10.25 -3.47 2.17
CA ARG A 64 9.56 -4.60 1.52
C ARG A 64 8.84 -4.19 0.24
N LEU A 65 8.21 -3.03 0.22
CA LEU A 65 7.42 -2.54 -0.93
C LEU A 65 8.22 -1.67 -1.90
N SER A 66 9.41 -1.21 -1.52
CA SER A 66 10.33 -0.49 -2.42
C SER A 66 11.39 -1.41 -3.03
N ASN A 67 11.22 -2.74 -2.94
CA ASN A 67 12.25 -3.71 -3.31
C ASN A 67 12.77 -3.46 -4.74
N PRO A 68 14.08 -3.23 -4.93
CA PRO A 68 14.64 -3.06 -6.26
C PRO A 68 14.47 -4.36 -7.04
N GLY A 69 13.73 -4.32 -8.14
CA GLY A 69 13.77 -5.39 -9.13
C GLY A 69 15.22 -5.73 -9.48
N SER A 70 15.47 -6.97 -9.90
CA SER A 70 16.78 -7.53 -10.24
C SER A 70 17.65 -6.66 -11.19
N HIS A 71 17.08 -5.63 -11.82
CA HIS A 71 17.79 -4.60 -12.57
C HIS A 71 17.60 -3.21 -11.96
N ARG A 72 18.70 -2.62 -11.46
CA ARG A 72 18.79 -1.26 -10.87
C ARG A 72 18.23 -0.12 -11.73
N LYS A 73 17.85 -0.36 -12.99
CA LYS A 73 17.33 0.66 -13.91
C LYS A 73 15.84 0.96 -13.75
N ASN A 74 15.04 0.07 -13.15
CA ASN A 74 13.60 0.27 -12.99
C ASN A 74 13.18 -0.01 -11.53
N MET A 75 13.61 0.85 -10.60
CA MET A 75 13.12 0.81 -9.23
C MET A 75 11.66 1.30 -9.23
N VAL A 76 10.70 0.38 -9.17
CA VAL A 76 9.27 0.71 -9.11
C VAL A 76 8.82 0.55 -7.66
N SER A 77 8.48 1.66 -7.02
CA SER A 77 7.87 1.65 -5.69
C SER A 77 6.49 1.00 -5.77
N LEU A 78 6.26 -0.03 -4.95
CA LEU A 78 4.96 -0.68 -4.78
C LEU A 78 4.19 -0.12 -3.57
N LEU A 79 4.58 1.06 -3.06
CA LEU A 79 3.92 1.75 -1.94
C LEU A 79 2.55 2.33 -2.32
N TYR A 80 1.75 1.60 -3.08
CA TYR A 80 0.38 1.96 -3.37
C TYR A 80 -0.51 1.68 -2.14
N PRO A 81 -1.54 2.50 -1.90
CA PRO A 81 -2.45 2.37 -0.75
C PRO A 81 -2.99 0.95 -0.52
N LEU A 82 -3.33 0.23 -1.58
CA LEU A 82 -3.85 -1.14 -1.51
C LEU A 82 -2.77 -2.13 -1.04
N ALA A 83 -1.56 -2.08 -1.62
CA ALA A 83 -0.46 -2.96 -1.26
C ALA A 83 -0.05 -2.75 0.20
N VAL A 84 0.07 -1.49 0.61
CA VAL A 84 0.33 -1.12 2.02
C VAL A 84 -0.77 -1.65 2.93
N SER A 85 -2.05 -1.42 2.60
CA SER A 85 -3.17 -1.88 3.44
C SER A 85 -3.18 -3.40 3.59
N ASN A 86 -2.96 -4.14 2.51
CA ASN A 86 -2.94 -5.60 2.55
C ASN A 86 -1.78 -6.14 3.41
N LEU A 87 -0.59 -5.56 3.27
CA LEU A 87 0.57 -5.94 4.08
C LEU A 87 0.35 -5.66 5.56
N VAL A 88 -0.19 -4.49 5.90
CA VAL A 88 -0.47 -4.11 7.30
C VAL A 88 -1.50 -5.05 7.93
N ILE A 89 -2.56 -5.41 7.21
CA ILE A 89 -3.56 -6.38 7.70
C ILE A 89 -2.90 -7.73 7.99
N ALA A 90 -2.08 -8.23 7.05
CA ALA A 90 -1.36 -9.49 7.25
C ALA A 90 -0.41 -9.42 8.45
N ALA A 91 0.33 -8.33 8.61
CA ALA A 91 1.24 -8.13 9.73
C ALA A 91 0.50 -8.02 11.08
N MET A 92 -0.63 -7.32 11.14
CA MET A 92 -1.47 -7.24 12.34
C MET A 92 -2.03 -8.61 12.73
N ASN A 93 -2.49 -9.40 11.76
CA ASN A 93 -2.98 -10.75 12.01
C ASN A 93 -1.87 -11.66 12.53
N LEU A 94 -0.68 -11.59 11.91
CA LEU A 94 0.48 -12.36 12.37
C LEU A 94 0.90 -11.95 13.79
N ALA A 95 0.98 -10.65 14.09
CA ALA A 95 1.29 -10.17 15.43
C ALA A 95 0.31 -10.72 16.47
N ALA A 96 -0.99 -10.73 16.15
CA ALA A 96 -2.01 -11.30 17.01
C ALA A 96 -1.85 -12.83 17.19
N GLU A 97 -1.51 -13.55 16.13
CA GLU A 97 -1.27 -15.00 16.15
C GLU A 97 -0.09 -15.40 17.05
N ILE A 98 1.02 -14.64 16.97
CA ILE A 98 2.24 -14.91 17.77
C ILE A 98 2.24 -14.21 19.14
N GLY A 99 1.17 -13.48 19.49
CA GLY A 99 1.02 -12.80 20.78
C GLY A 99 1.91 -11.57 20.97
N VAL A 100 2.36 -10.93 19.89
CA VAL A 100 3.15 -9.70 19.95
C VAL A 100 2.20 -8.49 20.03
N PRO A 101 2.38 -7.57 21.00
CA PRO A 101 1.45 -6.48 21.24
C PRO A 101 1.46 -5.38 20.16
N GLN A 102 2.57 -5.22 19.44
CA GLN A 102 2.75 -4.21 18.40
C GLN A 102 3.52 -4.77 17.21
N VAL A 103 3.10 -4.43 15.99
CA VAL A 103 3.82 -4.82 14.78
C VAL A 103 5.18 -4.14 14.78
N ASN A 104 6.24 -4.94 14.60
CA ASN A 104 7.62 -4.49 14.49
C ASN A 104 8.24 -5.01 13.17
N ALA A 105 9.50 -4.68 12.91
CA ALA A 105 10.20 -5.10 11.71
C ALA A 105 10.23 -6.64 11.51
N ASP A 106 10.26 -7.43 12.58
CA ASP A 106 10.34 -8.89 12.48
C ASP A 106 8.98 -9.52 12.08
N VAL A 107 7.87 -8.89 12.46
CA VAL A 107 6.52 -9.28 11.99
C VAL A 107 6.32 -8.93 10.51
N VAL A 108 6.95 -7.86 10.03
CA VAL A 108 6.79 -7.39 8.64
C VAL A 108 7.68 -8.14 7.64
N LYS A 109 8.70 -8.89 8.09
CA LYS A 109 9.62 -9.61 7.21
C LYS A 109 8.96 -10.75 6.41
#